data_AF-A0A378CDY6-F1
#
_entry.id   AF-A0A378CDY6-F1
#
_cell.length_a   1.000
_cell.length_b   1.000
_cell.length_c   1.000
_cell.angle_alpha   90.00
_cell.angle_beta   90.00
_cell.angle_gamma   90.00
#
_symmetry.space_group_name_H-M   'P 1'
#
loop_
_entity.id
_entity.type
_entity.pdbx_description
1 polymer ?
#
loop_
_entity_poly.entity_id
_entity_poly.type
_entity_poly.pdbx_seq_one_letter_code
_entity_poly.pdbx_strand_id
1 'polypeptide(L)'
;MESVFAVNGFGFAGRGQNTGIAFVSLKDWSQRPGEENKVEAITARAMGYFSQIKDAMVFAFNLPAIVELGTATGFDFELIDQGGLGHEKLTQARNQLFGMVAQHPDVLTGVRPNGLEDTPQFKIDIDQEKAQALGVSISDINTTLGAAWGGSYVNDFIDRGRVKKVYIMSEAKYRMLPEDIGKWYVRGSDGQMVPFSAFSTSRWEYGSPRLERYNGLPSLEILGQAAPGKSTGEAMGADGRAGG
;
A
#
# COMPACT_ATOMS: atom_id res chain seq x y z
N MET A 1 -18.87 9.31 21.52
CA MET A 1 -18.63 9.26 20.06
C MET A 1 -19.75 10.02 19.37
N GLU A 2 -19.44 10.89 18.42
CA GLU A 2 -20.42 11.73 17.71
C GLU A 2 -20.67 11.19 16.29
N SER A 3 -19.61 10.93 15.53
CA SER A 3 -19.72 10.38 14.17
C SER A 3 -18.46 9.63 13.73
N VAL A 4 -18.61 8.82 12.66
CA VAL A 4 -17.50 8.20 11.92
C VAL A 4 -17.62 8.58 10.46
N PHE A 5 -16.50 9.01 9.90
CA PHE A 5 -16.34 9.12 8.46
C PHE A 5 -15.26 8.14 8.00
N ALA A 6 -15.65 7.11 7.24
CA ALA A 6 -14.74 6.09 6.75
C ALA A 6 -14.47 6.26 5.26
N VAL A 7 -13.22 6.08 4.86
CA VAL A 7 -12.75 6.12 3.47
C VAL A 7 -12.13 4.77 3.14
N ASN A 8 -12.63 4.14 2.08
CA ASN A 8 -12.09 2.90 1.52
C ASN A 8 -11.20 3.23 0.32
N GLY A 9 -10.05 2.56 0.18
CA GLY A 9 -9.08 2.78 -0.91
C GLY A 9 -7.93 3.72 -0.56
N PHE A 10 -7.98 4.37 0.61
CA PHE A 10 -7.01 5.36 1.06
C PHE A 10 -6.77 5.23 2.56
N GLY A 11 -5.51 5.34 2.97
CA GLY A 11 -5.08 5.53 4.35
C GLY A 11 -3.73 6.24 4.39
N PHE A 12 -3.23 6.55 5.58
CA PHE A 12 -1.92 7.22 5.72
C PHE A 12 -0.76 6.35 5.21
N ALA A 13 -0.87 5.02 5.31
CA ALA A 13 0.09 4.06 4.79
C ALA A 13 0.01 3.84 3.26
N GLY A 14 -0.94 4.47 2.56
CA GLY A 14 -0.99 4.44 1.10
C GLY A 14 -2.39 4.32 0.49
N ARG A 15 -2.41 4.00 -0.81
CA ARG A 15 -3.63 3.80 -1.60
C ARG A 15 -3.68 2.35 -2.09
N GLY A 16 -4.81 1.68 -1.88
CA GLY A 16 -4.97 0.28 -2.25
C GLY A 16 -6.34 -0.21 -1.87
N GLN A 17 -6.86 -1.21 -2.60
CA GLN A 17 -8.18 -1.80 -2.32
C GLN A 17 -8.25 -2.49 -0.95
N ASN A 18 -7.09 -2.87 -0.39
CA ASN A 18 -6.93 -3.46 0.93
C ASN A 18 -6.66 -2.44 2.05
N THR A 19 -6.74 -1.14 1.75
CA THR A 19 -6.44 -0.06 2.70
C THR A 19 -7.66 0.82 2.95
N GLY A 20 -7.81 1.28 4.20
CA GLY A 20 -8.82 2.25 4.57
C GLY A 20 -8.42 3.11 5.77
N ILE A 21 -9.20 4.15 6.01
CA ILE A 21 -9.07 5.03 7.18
C ILE A 21 -10.45 5.41 7.71
N ALA A 22 -10.55 5.56 9.02
CA ALA A 22 -11.75 6.08 9.67
C ALA A 22 -11.39 7.31 10.52
N PHE A 23 -12.08 8.42 10.26
CA PHE A 23 -12.03 9.64 11.05
C PHE A 23 -13.15 9.59 12.08
N VAL A 24 -12.77 9.53 13.35
CA VAL A 24 -13.73 9.46 14.46
C VAL A 24 -13.87 10.84 15.08
N SER A 25 -15.06 11.43 14.99
CA SER A 25 -15.40 12.64 15.71
C SER A 25 -15.92 12.28 17.11
N LEU A 26 -15.27 12.84 18.13
CA LEU A 26 -15.67 12.65 19.52
C LEU A 26 -16.72 13.69 19.92
N LYS A 27 -17.54 13.33 20.92
CA LYS A 27 -18.45 14.29 21.55
C LYS A 27 -17.66 15.40 22.24
N ASP A 28 -18.34 16.53 22.48
CA ASP A 28 -17.78 17.62 23.28
C ASP A 28 -17.23 17.11 24.63
N TRP A 29 -16.17 17.75 25.15
CA TRP A 29 -15.53 17.35 26.40
C TRP A 29 -16.49 17.39 27.60
N SER A 30 -17.46 18.30 27.62
CA SER A 30 -18.50 18.38 28.67
C SER A 30 -19.36 17.11 28.75
N GLN A 31 -19.47 16.36 27.65
CA GLN A 31 -20.20 15.11 27.54
C GLN A 31 -19.29 13.88 27.70
N ARG A 32 -18.01 14.08 28.02
CA ARG A 32 -16.99 13.04 28.22
C ARG A 32 -16.26 13.24 29.56
N PRO A 33 -16.97 13.17 30.70
CA PRO A 33 -16.34 13.24 32.01
C PRO A 33 -15.50 11.99 32.27
N GLY A 34 -14.48 12.09 33.14
CA GLY A 34 -13.60 10.97 33.50
C GLY A 34 -12.41 10.76 32.56
N GLU A 35 -11.34 10.16 33.10
CA GLU A 35 -10.11 9.84 32.38
C GLU A 35 -10.35 8.76 31.31
N GLU A 36 -11.28 7.85 31.56
CA GLU A 36 -11.67 6.78 30.63
C GLU A 36 -12.31 7.30 29.33
N ASN A 37 -12.80 8.53 29.32
CA ASN A 37 -13.43 9.16 28.16
C ASN A 37 -12.50 10.15 27.44
N LYS A 38 -11.23 10.23 27.85
CA LYS A 38 -10.16 10.96 27.13
C LYS A 38 -9.63 10.14 25.95
N VAL A 39 -8.94 10.82 25.03
CA VAL A 39 -8.56 10.23 23.74
C VAL A 39 -7.56 9.09 23.91
N GLU A 40 -6.65 9.20 24.87
CA GLU A 40 -5.65 8.18 25.20
C GLU A 40 -6.33 6.89 25.66
N ALA A 41 -7.28 6.98 26.59
CA ALA A 41 -8.01 5.84 27.11
C ALA A 41 -8.94 5.21 26.05
N ILE A 42 -9.59 6.02 25.21
CA ILE A 42 -10.41 5.55 24.09
C ILE A 42 -9.53 4.78 23.08
N THR A 43 -8.37 5.34 22.73
CA THR A 43 -7.41 4.75 21.80
C THR A 43 -6.89 3.41 22.33
N ALA A 44 -6.51 3.34 23.60
CA ALA A 44 -6.05 2.10 24.23
C ALA A 44 -7.11 0.99 24.18
N ARG A 45 -8.38 1.30 24.47
CA ARG A 45 -9.48 0.33 24.36
C ARG A 45 -9.72 -0.11 22.92
N ALA A 46 -9.69 0.82 21.97
CA ALA A 46 -9.85 0.51 20.55
C ALA A 46 -8.72 -0.42 20.07
N MET A 47 -7.47 -0.12 20.43
CA MET A 47 -6.31 -0.96 20.14
C MET A 47 -6.44 -2.37 20.73
N GLY A 48 -6.92 -2.49 21.98
CA GLY A 48 -7.16 -3.80 22.61
C GLY A 48 -8.25 -4.64 21.94
N TYR A 49 -9.22 -4.00 21.29
CA TYR A 49 -10.22 -4.68 20.47
C TYR A 49 -9.66 -5.03 19.08
N PHE A 50 -8.99 -4.09 18.42
CA PHE A 50 -8.46 -4.25 17.07
C PHE A 50 -7.33 -5.27 16.96
N SER A 51 -6.56 -5.49 18.03
CA SER A 51 -5.55 -6.57 18.07
C SER A 51 -6.14 -7.97 17.94
N GLN A 52 -7.45 -8.14 18.09
CA GLN A 52 -8.15 -9.43 17.93
C GLN A 52 -8.51 -9.73 16.47
N ILE A 53 -8.38 -8.74 15.57
CA ILE A 53 -8.64 -8.90 14.13
C ILE A 53 -7.46 -9.65 13.51
N LYS A 54 -7.73 -10.81 12.91
CA LYS A 54 -6.68 -11.70 12.37
C LYS A 54 -6.24 -11.34 10.95
N ASP A 55 -7.18 -10.88 10.14
CA ASP A 55 -6.97 -10.72 8.69
C ASP A 55 -6.62 -9.28 8.27
N ALA A 56 -6.47 -8.37 9.23
CA ALA A 56 -6.14 -6.97 8.98
C ALA A 56 -5.38 -6.35 10.15
N MET A 57 -4.42 -5.48 9.84
CA MET A 57 -3.78 -4.63 10.83
C MET A 57 -4.59 -3.34 10.97
N VAL A 58 -5.16 -3.11 12.16
CA VAL A 58 -5.99 -1.94 12.44
C VAL A 58 -5.40 -1.19 13.63
N PHE A 59 -4.95 0.04 13.37
CA PHE A 59 -4.33 0.90 14.37
C PHE A 59 -5.20 2.13 14.65
N ALA A 60 -5.44 2.42 15.92
CA ALA A 60 -6.00 3.68 16.40
C ALA A 60 -4.87 4.51 17.02
N PHE A 61 -4.81 5.79 16.67
CA PHE A 61 -3.88 6.75 17.25
C PHE A 61 -4.49 8.14 17.24
N ASN A 62 -3.97 9.02 18.10
CA ASN A 62 -4.32 10.43 18.11
C ASN A 62 -3.36 11.21 17.20
N LEU A 63 -3.86 12.24 16.52
CA LEU A 63 -3.02 13.14 15.74
C LEU A 63 -2.20 14.05 16.68
N PRO A 64 -0.97 14.45 16.30
CA PRO A 64 -0.19 15.40 17.08
C PRO A 64 -0.85 16.79 17.11
N ALA A 65 -0.50 17.60 18.12
CA ALA A 65 -1.06 18.93 18.33
C ALA A 65 -0.80 19.91 17.18
N ILE A 66 0.28 19.70 16.41
CA ILE A 66 0.60 20.43 15.19
C ILE A 66 0.63 19.39 14.07
N VAL A 67 -0.37 19.45 13.19
CA VAL A 67 -0.55 18.48 12.09
C VAL A 67 0.64 18.48 11.12
N GLU A 68 1.35 19.61 10.99
CA GLU A 68 2.56 19.74 10.16
C GLU A 68 3.76 18.94 10.70
N LEU A 69 3.75 18.53 11.97
CA LEU A 69 4.82 17.71 12.56
C LEU A 69 4.66 16.21 12.29
N GLY A 70 3.59 15.80 11.62
CA GLY A 70 3.37 14.41 11.22
C GLY A 70 1.95 13.92 11.48
N THR A 71 1.68 12.70 11.01
CA THR A 71 0.37 12.05 11.19
C THR A 71 0.37 11.07 12.35
N ALA A 72 1.53 10.71 12.90
CA ALA A 72 1.67 9.86 14.07
C ALA A 72 2.59 10.52 15.11
N THR A 73 2.26 10.36 16.40
CA THR A 73 3.17 10.72 17.50
C THR A 73 4.24 9.65 17.67
N GLY A 74 5.46 10.05 18.09
CA GLY A 74 6.55 9.13 18.39
C GLY A 74 7.84 9.45 17.64
N PHE A 75 8.53 8.41 17.17
CA PHE A 75 9.70 8.50 16.31
C PHE A 75 9.39 7.98 14.91
N ASP A 76 10.20 8.44 13.97
CA ASP A 76 10.16 8.10 12.55
C ASP A 76 11.58 7.70 12.13
N PHE A 77 11.71 6.50 11.58
CA PHE A 77 12.98 5.86 11.27
C PHE A 77 12.97 5.33 9.84
N GLU A 78 14.04 5.61 9.10
CA GLU A 78 14.23 5.14 7.73
C GLU A 78 15.31 4.08 7.68
N LEU A 79 14.93 2.84 7.34
CA LEU A 79 15.88 1.77 7.07
C LEU A 79 16.33 1.87 5.61
N ILE A 80 17.61 2.18 5.37
CA ILE A 80 18.14 2.50 4.04
C ILE A 80 19.06 1.40 3.51
N ASP A 81 18.85 1.00 2.26
CA ASP A 81 19.80 0.18 1.50
C ASP A 81 20.93 1.05 0.91
N GLN A 82 22.02 1.20 1.67
CA GLN A 82 23.20 1.94 1.19
C GLN A 82 24.08 1.12 0.23
N GLY A 83 23.96 -0.21 0.27
CA GLY A 83 24.83 -1.13 -0.49
C GLY A 83 24.26 -1.55 -1.85
N GLY A 84 23.02 -1.17 -2.17
CA GLY A 84 22.31 -1.69 -3.34
C GLY A 84 22.05 -3.20 -3.24
N LEU A 85 21.82 -3.68 -2.02
CA LEU A 85 21.56 -5.08 -1.70
C LEU A 85 20.24 -5.60 -2.28
N GLY A 86 19.30 -4.70 -2.56
CA GLY A 86 18.02 -5.01 -3.18
C GLY A 86 16.89 -5.24 -2.18
N HIS A 87 15.67 -5.26 -2.72
CA HIS A 87 14.41 -5.26 -1.96
C HIS A 87 14.29 -6.41 -0.95
N GLU A 88 14.64 -7.62 -1.36
CA GLU A 88 14.54 -8.81 -0.50
C GLU A 88 15.44 -8.71 0.74
N LYS A 89 16.68 -8.26 0.56
CA LYS A 89 17.64 -8.08 1.67
C LYS A 89 17.25 -6.93 2.58
N LEU A 90 16.74 -5.83 2.03
CA LEU A 90 16.23 -4.72 2.82
C LEU A 90 15.02 -5.14 3.67
N THR A 91 14.12 -5.93 3.10
CA THR A 91 12.95 -6.48 3.81
C THR A 91 13.37 -7.45 4.92
N GLN A 92 14.39 -8.30 4.67
CA GLN A 92 14.96 -9.17 5.70
C GLN A 92 15.57 -8.38 6.86
N ALA A 93 16.33 -7.32 6.56
CA ALA A 93 16.91 -6.44 7.57
C ALA A 93 15.83 -5.75 8.42
N ARG A 94 14.74 -5.28 7.80
CA ARG A 94 13.58 -4.73 8.52
C ARG A 94 12.99 -5.76 9.50
N ASN A 95 12.79 -6.99 9.05
CA ASN A 95 12.21 -8.04 9.89
C ASN A 95 13.15 -8.43 11.04
N GLN A 96 14.47 -8.41 10.82
CA GLN A 96 15.47 -8.59 11.87
C GLN A 96 15.41 -7.45 12.90
N LEU A 97 15.31 -6.19 12.44
CA LEU A 97 15.12 -5.02 13.30
C LEU A 97 13.86 -5.15 14.15
N PHE A 98 12.73 -5.57 13.58
CA PHE A 98 11.52 -5.83 14.37
C PHE A 98 11.69 -6.95 15.39
N GLY A 99 12.46 -8.00 15.06
CA GLY A 99 12.83 -9.04 16.02
C GLY A 99 13.65 -8.52 17.20
N MET A 100 14.53 -7.53 16.97
CA MET A 100 15.31 -6.88 18.02
C MET A 100 14.47 -5.90 18.83
N VAL A 101 13.65 -5.07 18.18
CA VAL A 101 12.71 -4.15 18.83
C VAL A 101 11.75 -4.88 19.77
N ALA A 102 11.27 -6.06 19.38
CA ALA A 102 10.38 -6.88 20.21
C ALA A 102 11.02 -7.33 21.54
N GLN A 103 12.35 -7.28 21.67
CA GLN A 103 13.08 -7.58 22.91
C GLN A 103 13.12 -6.39 23.89
N HIS A 104 12.69 -5.20 23.46
CA HIS A 104 12.69 -3.97 24.24
C HIS A 104 11.29 -3.38 24.48
N PRO A 105 10.29 -4.17 24.94
CA PRO A 105 8.94 -3.68 25.18
C PRO A 105 8.85 -2.68 26.35
N ASP A 106 9.90 -2.60 27.17
CA ASP A 106 10.05 -1.66 28.28
C ASP A 106 10.41 -0.23 27.82
N VAL A 107 10.90 -0.07 26.59
CA VAL A 107 11.30 1.23 26.02
C VAL A 107 10.54 1.57 24.73
N LEU A 108 10.12 0.58 23.94
CA LEU A 108 9.49 0.76 22.64
C LEU A 108 8.07 0.17 22.63
N THR A 109 7.14 0.87 21.99
CA THR A 109 5.78 0.38 21.77
C THR A 109 5.22 0.83 20.43
N GLY A 110 4.29 0.05 19.87
CA GLY A 110 3.58 0.39 18.63
C GLY A 110 4.48 0.52 17.39
N VAL A 111 5.66 -0.11 17.40
CA VAL A 111 6.63 -0.08 16.30
C VAL A 111 6.08 -0.89 15.13
N ARG A 112 6.04 -0.28 13.94
CA ARG A 112 5.40 -0.83 12.74
C ARG A 112 6.00 -0.23 11.46
N PRO A 113 5.95 -0.95 10.33
CA PRO A 113 6.28 -0.35 9.04
C PRO A 113 5.17 0.64 8.61
N ASN A 114 5.54 1.73 7.92
CA ASN A 114 4.58 2.60 7.24
C ASN A 114 4.27 2.12 5.81
N GLY A 115 5.16 1.30 5.24
CA GLY A 115 5.01 0.66 3.95
C GLY A 115 3.95 -0.45 3.89
N LEU A 116 3.87 -1.08 2.73
CA LEU A 116 3.02 -2.24 2.50
C LEU A 116 3.89 -3.49 2.28
N GLU A 117 3.44 -4.62 2.83
CA GLU A 117 4.07 -5.91 2.57
C GLU A 117 3.97 -6.32 1.11
N ASP A 118 4.91 -7.17 0.68
CA ASP A 118 4.89 -7.75 -0.66
C ASP A 118 3.62 -8.56 -0.87
N THR A 119 3.05 -8.42 -2.07
CA THR A 119 1.81 -9.06 -2.46
C THR A 119 2.03 -9.95 -3.69
N PRO A 120 1.21 -11.01 -3.86
CA PRO A 120 1.17 -11.74 -5.12
C PRO A 120 0.81 -10.81 -6.28
N GLN A 121 1.66 -10.78 -7.30
CA GLN A 121 1.46 -10.09 -8.56
C GLN A 121 1.36 -11.10 -9.69
N PHE A 122 0.44 -10.84 -10.62
CA PHE A 122 0.23 -11.72 -11.77
C PHE A 122 1.04 -11.20 -12.96
N LYS A 123 2.12 -11.90 -13.30
CA LYS A 123 3.01 -11.52 -14.40
C LYS A 123 2.55 -12.19 -15.70
N ILE A 124 2.49 -11.39 -16.76
CA ILE A 124 2.26 -11.84 -18.13
C ILE A 124 3.57 -11.71 -18.89
N ASP A 125 4.13 -12.84 -19.32
CA ASP A 125 5.36 -12.91 -20.10
C ASP A 125 4.99 -13.06 -21.59
N ILE A 126 5.41 -12.10 -22.42
CA ILE A 126 5.13 -12.10 -23.88
C ILE A 126 6.29 -12.76 -24.63
N ASP A 127 5.97 -13.78 -25.41
CA ASP A 127 6.86 -14.44 -26.35
C ASP A 127 6.94 -13.61 -27.64
N GLN A 128 7.96 -12.74 -27.72
CA GLN A 128 8.10 -11.81 -28.84
C GLN A 128 8.35 -12.52 -30.17
N GLU A 129 9.04 -13.65 -30.17
CA GLU A 129 9.31 -14.42 -31.38
C GLU A 129 8.01 -15.01 -31.94
N LYS A 130 7.16 -15.60 -31.08
CA LYS A 130 5.84 -16.07 -31.51
C LYS A 130 4.93 -14.95 -31.94
N ALA A 131 4.90 -13.83 -31.21
CA ALA A 131 4.09 -12.67 -31.60
C ALA A 131 4.47 -12.17 -33.00
N GLN A 132 5.77 -12.04 -33.29
CA GLN A 132 6.27 -11.65 -34.61
C GLN A 132 5.94 -12.68 -35.69
N ALA A 133 6.12 -13.97 -35.42
CA ALA A 133 5.77 -15.04 -36.36
C ALA A 133 4.27 -15.07 -36.69
N LEU A 134 3.42 -14.68 -35.74
CA LEU A 134 1.96 -14.56 -35.91
C LEU A 134 1.54 -13.18 -36.47
N GLY A 135 2.50 -12.32 -36.83
CA GLY A 135 2.23 -11.00 -37.39
C GLY A 135 1.63 -10.00 -36.40
N VAL A 136 1.75 -10.23 -35.09
CA VAL A 136 1.21 -9.38 -34.03
C VAL A 136 2.30 -8.41 -33.54
N SER A 137 2.02 -7.10 -33.59
CA SER A 137 2.99 -6.11 -33.11
C SER A 137 2.98 -6.01 -31.58
N ILE A 138 4.17 -5.78 -30.99
CA ILE A 138 4.29 -5.56 -29.53
C ILE A 138 3.51 -4.32 -29.08
N SER A 139 3.41 -3.30 -29.94
CA SER A 139 2.62 -2.10 -29.67
C SER A 139 1.13 -2.41 -29.53
N ASP A 140 0.58 -3.26 -30.40
CA ASP A 140 -0.82 -3.65 -30.35
C ASP A 140 -1.12 -4.54 -29.14
N ILE A 141 -0.19 -5.42 -28.76
CA ILE A 141 -0.28 -6.22 -27.53
C ILE A 141 -0.36 -5.30 -26.31
N ASN A 142 0.57 -4.36 -26.19
CA ASN A 142 0.63 -3.43 -25.05
C ASN A 142 -0.60 -2.52 -25.00
N THR A 143 -1.06 -2.01 -26.14
CA THR A 143 -2.25 -1.17 -26.23
C THR A 143 -3.50 -1.95 -25.83
N THR A 144 -3.65 -3.17 -26.33
CA THR A 144 -4.80 -4.04 -26.02
C THR A 144 -4.83 -4.38 -24.54
N LEU A 145 -3.71 -4.88 -23.99
CA LEU A 145 -3.62 -5.25 -22.58
C LEU A 145 -3.81 -4.03 -21.67
N GLY A 146 -3.11 -2.92 -21.94
CA GLY A 146 -3.17 -1.70 -21.15
C GLY A 146 -4.58 -1.09 -21.14
N ALA A 147 -5.20 -0.93 -22.31
CA ALA A 147 -6.56 -0.38 -22.40
C ALA A 147 -7.59 -1.31 -21.77
N ALA A 148 -7.51 -2.62 -21.98
CA ALA A 148 -8.47 -3.56 -21.45
C ALA A 148 -8.41 -3.68 -19.92
N TRP A 149 -7.20 -3.79 -19.34
CA TRP A 149 -6.99 -4.11 -17.92
C TRP A 149 -6.72 -2.89 -17.04
N GLY A 150 -5.90 -1.95 -17.52
CA GLY A 150 -5.54 -0.73 -16.79
C GLY A 150 -6.46 0.46 -17.09
N GLY A 151 -7.19 0.40 -18.20
CA GLY A 151 -7.97 1.51 -18.71
C GLY A 151 -7.11 2.54 -19.41
N SER A 152 -7.70 3.24 -20.37
CA SER A 152 -7.02 4.28 -21.15
C SER A 152 -7.86 5.53 -21.19
N TYR A 153 -7.22 6.67 -20.88
CA TYR A 153 -7.78 7.98 -21.18
C TYR A 153 -7.65 8.23 -22.69
N VAL A 154 -8.74 8.59 -23.34
CA VAL A 154 -8.75 8.79 -24.80
C VAL A 154 -8.82 10.27 -25.16
N ASN A 155 -9.78 10.98 -24.55
CA ASN A 155 -10.02 12.40 -24.80
C ASN A 155 -10.98 12.96 -23.73
N ASP A 156 -11.41 14.20 -23.93
CA ASP A 156 -12.40 14.87 -23.11
C ASP A 156 -13.73 15.09 -23.86
N PHE A 157 -14.82 15.24 -23.10
CA PHE A 157 -16.14 15.62 -23.59
C PHE A 157 -16.80 16.64 -22.66
N ILE A 158 -17.84 17.33 -23.13
CA ILE A 158 -18.60 18.29 -22.31
C ILE A 158 -19.84 17.63 -21.74
N ASP A 159 -19.95 17.59 -20.41
CA ASP A 159 -21.17 17.22 -19.67
C ASP A 159 -21.64 18.44 -18.87
N ARG A 160 -22.82 18.98 -19.21
CA ARG A 160 -23.46 20.12 -18.51
C ARG A 160 -22.52 21.32 -18.33
N GLY A 161 -21.82 21.70 -19.39
CA GLY A 161 -20.90 22.84 -19.40
C GLY A 161 -19.55 22.60 -18.70
N ARG A 162 -19.28 21.37 -18.24
CA ARG A 162 -18.00 20.99 -17.65
C ARG A 162 -17.29 19.99 -18.54
N VAL A 163 -16.01 20.25 -18.82
CA VAL A 163 -15.13 19.30 -19.49
C VAL A 163 -14.88 18.11 -18.55
N LYS A 164 -15.09 16.90 -19.06
CA LYS A 164 -14.90 15.63 -18.36
C LYS A 164 -14.09 14.68 -19.22
N LYS A 165 -13.36 13.78 -18.56
CA LYS A 165 -12.52 12.78 -19.21
C LYS A 165 -13.35 11.61 -19.74
N VAL A 166 -12.95 11.08 -20.89
CA VAL A 166 -13.42 9.81 -21.45
C VAL A 166 -12.36 8.75 -21.20
N TYR A 167 -12.79 7.67 -20.56
CA TYR A 167 -11.98 6.47 -20.35
C TYR A 167 -12.58 5.30 -21.10
N ILE A 168 -11.73 4.48 -21.70
CA ILE A 168 -12.09 3.16 -22.19
C ILE A 168 -11.43 2.12 -21.29
N MET A 169 -12.17 1.07 -20.97
CA MET A 169 -11.71 -0.06 -20.18
C MET A 169 -12.61 -1.24 -20.47
N SER A 170 -12.11 -2.46 -20.31
CA SER A 170 -13.00 -3.62 -20.38
C SER A 170 -14.01 -3.62 -19.22
N GLU A 171 -15.19 -4.16 -19.51
CA GLU A 171 -16.16 -4.52 -18.49
C GLU A 171 -15.55 -5.52 -17.49
N ALA A 172 -15.85 -5.37 -16.20
CA ALA A 172 -15.17 -6.06 -15.12
C ALA A 172 -15.09 -7.58 -15.32
N LYS A 173 -16.18 -8.24 -15.73
CA LYS A 173 -16.28 -9.70 -15.93
C LYS A 173 -15.30 -10.31 -16.96
N TYR A 174 -14.60 -9.49 -17.73
CA TYR A 174 -13.60 -9.94 -18.72
C TYR A 174 -12.16 -9.63 -18.29
N ARG A 175 -11.95 -9.25 -17.02
CA ARG A 175 -10.65 -8.87 -16.47
C ARG A 175 -10.54 -9.06 -14.95
N MET A 176 -11.29 -10.02 -14.39
CA MET A 176 -11.26 -10.28 -12.94
C MET A 176 -10.21 -11.33 -12.57
N LEU A 177 -10.02 -12.34 -13.43
CA LEU A 177 -9.22 -13.53 -13.12
C LEU A 177 -8.15 -13.78 -14.18
N PRO A 178 -7.04 -14.47 -13.84
CA PRO A 178 -5.99 -14.83 -14.79
C PRO A 178 -6.48 -15.43 -16.12
N GLU A 179 -7.44 -16.35 -16.06
CA GLU A 179 -8.03 -17.02 -17.21
C GLU A 179 -8.75 -16.06 -18.17
N ASP A 180 -9.15 -14.87 -17.70
CA ASP A 180 -9.80 -13.87 -18.55
C ASP A 180 -8.85 -13.32 -19.61
N ILE A 181 -7.52 -13.45 -19.44
CA ILE A 181 -6.53 -13.05 -20.45
C ILE A 181 -6.73 -13.83 -21.75
N GLY A 182 -7.09 -15.11 -21.66
CA GLY A 182 -7.34 -15.95 -22.83
C GLY A 182 -8.53 -15.50 -23.68
N LYS A 183 -9.40 -14.62 -23.14
CA LYS A 183 -10.55 -14.05 -23.86
C LYS A 183 -10.16 -12.90 -24.78
N TRP A 184 -8.94 -12.38 -24.65
CA TRP A 184 -8.45 -11.25 -25.43
C TRP A 184 -7.73 -11.71 -26.69
N TYR A 185 -7.99 -10.98 -27.77
CA TYR A 185 -7.39 -11.21 -29.08
C TYR A 185 -6.76 -9.93 -29.58
N VAL A 186 -5.64 -10.05 -30.26
CA VAL A 186 -4.94 -8.94 -30.94
C VAL A 186 -4.98 -9.21 -32.43
N ARG A 187 -5.18 -8.17 -33.23
CA ARG A 187 -5.20 -8.27 -34.69
C ARG A 187 -3.77 -8.42 -35.23
N GLY A 188 -3.52 -9.46 -36.01
CA GLY A 188 -2.29 -9.66 -36.77
C GLY A 188 -2.28 -8.86 -38.09
N SER A 189 -1.11 -8.76 -38.70
CA SER A 189 -0.87 -8.04 -39.96
C SER A 189 -1.65 -8.59 -41.16
N ASP A 190 -2.01 -9.87 -41.13
CA ASP A 190 -2.87 -10.54 -42.10
C ASP A 190 -4.38 -10.35 -41.82
N GLY A 191 -4.72 -9.57 -40.79
CA GLY A 191 -6.08 -9.29 -40.36
C GLY A 191 -6.68 -10.34 -39.43
N GLN A 192 -5.99 -11.46 -39.18
CA GLN A 192 -6.47 -12.52 -38.29
C GLN A 192 -6.45 -12.06 -36.82
N MET A 193 -7.36 -12.60 -36.02
CA MET A 193 -7.40 -12.34 -34.58
C MET A 193 -6.63 -13.44 -33.85
N VAL A 194 -5.55 -13.08 -33.18
CA VAL A 194 -4.65 -14.00 -32.48
C VAL A 194 -4.93 -13.91 -30.97
N PRO A 195 -5.27 -15.01 -30.28
CA PRO A 195 -5.52 -14.99 -28.85
C PRO A 195 -4.23 -14.77 -28.07
N PHE A 196 -4.31 -14.12 -26.90
CA PHE A 196 -3.15 -13.92 -26.02
C PHE A 196 -2.43 -15.24 -25.65
N SER A 197 -3.17 -16.35 -25.52
CA SER A 197 -2.59 -17.66 -25.20
C SER A 197 -1.64 -18.20 -26.27
N ALA A 198 -1.66 -17.67 -27.50
CA ALA A 198 -0.76 -18.10 -28.57
C ALA A 198 0.67 -17.54 -28.43
N PHE A 199 0.82 -16.41 -27.74
CA PHE A 199 2.09 -15.67 -27.64
C PHE A 199 2.39 -15.17 -26.22
N SER A 200 1.68 -15.63 -25.20
CA SER A 200 1.96 -15.26 -23.81
C SER A 200 1.86 -16.46 -22.87
N THR A 201 2.68 -16.40 -21.83
CA THR A 201 2.57 -17.25 -20.65
C THR A 201 2.35 -16.37 -19.42
N SER A 202 1.97 -16.98 -18.31
CA SER A 202 1.74 -16.23 -17.08
C SER A 202 2.18 -17.00 -15.85
N ARG A 203 2.53 -16.26 -14.80
CA ARG A 203 2.97 -16.82 -13.52
C ARG A 203 2.74 -15.82 -12.40
N TRP A 204 2.55 -16.36 -11.20
CA TRP A 204 2.55 -15.56 -9.99
C TRP A 204 3.99 -15.25 -9.57
N GLU A 205 4.24 -14.01 -9.18
CA GLU A 205 5.44 -13.60 -8.48
C GLU A 205 5.08 -12.73 -7.27
N TYR A 206 6.03 -12.49 -6.38
CA TYR A 206 5.83 -11.54 -5.30
C TYR A 206 6.50 -10.21 -5.66
N GLY A 207 5.85 -9.12 -5.31
CA GLY A 207 6.40 -7.79 -5.48
C GLY A 207 5.77 -6.80 -4.53
N SER A 208 6.54 -5.75 -4.21
CA SER A 208 6.05 -4.67 -3.36
C SER A 208 4.99 -3.84 -4.11
N PRO A 209 3.81 -3.61 -3.51
CA PRO A 209 2.83 -2.68 -4.06
C PRO A 209 3.21 -1.20 -3.82
N ARG A 210 4.21 -0.93 -2.98
CA ARG A 210 4.72 0.42 -2.68
C ARG A 210 6.23 0.36 -2.40
N LEU A 211 7.02 0.86 -3.35
CA LEU A 211 8.46 1.05 -3.16
C LEU A 211 8.73 2.44 -2.59
N GLU A 212 9.57 2.50 -1.55
CA GLU A 212 9.89 3.72 -0.82
C GLU A 212 11.35 4.10 -1.04
N ARG A 213 11.63 5.40 -0.96
CA ARG A 213 12.97 5.96 -1.11
C ARG A 213 13.18 7.13 -0.19
N TYR A 214 14.33 7.15 0.46
CA TYR A 214 14.80 8.26 1.27
C TYR A 214 16.13 8.77 0.72
N ASN A 215 16.22 10.08 0.45
CA ASN A 215 17.39 10.72 -0.19
C ASN A 215 17.88 10.02 -1.47
N GLY A 216 16.96 9.46 -2.26
CA GLY A 216 17.24 8.79 -3.53
C GLY A 216 17.63 7.32 -3.42
N LEU A 217 17.86 6.80 -2.21
CA LEU A 217 18.17 5.39 -1.96
C LEU A 217 16.89 4.61 -1.61
N PRO A 218 16.80 3.31 -1.96
CA PRO A 218 15.72 2.46 -1.47
C PRO A 218 15.68 2.48 0.06
N SER A 219 14.49 2.69 0.62
CA SER A 219 14.28 2.69 2.07
C SER A 219 12.99 1.99 2.46
N LEU A 220 12.82 1.75 3.76
CA LEU A 220 11.57 1.31 4.38
C LEU A 220 11.35 2.16 5.64
N GLU A 221 10.23 2.89 5.66
CA GLU A 221 9.86 3.76 6.77
C GLU A 221 9.25 2.95 7.92
N ILE A 222 9.69 3.22 9.13
CA ILE A 222 9.31 2.56 10.38
C ILE A 222 8.86 3.63 11.37
N LEU A 223 7.65 3.47 11.88
CA LEU A 223 7.05 4.36 12.87
C LEU A 223 6.95 3.65 14.21
N GLY A 224 7.20 4.36 15.30
CA GLY A 224 7.09 3.79 16.64
C GLY A 224 6.96 4.84 17.72
N GLN A 225 6.75 4.40 18.95
CA GLN A 225 6.59 5.28 20.12
C GLN A 225 7.47 4.82 21.27
N ALA A 226 7.83 5.77 22.13
CA ALA A 226 8.38 5.45 23.43
C ALA A 226 7.30 4.77 24.29
N ALA A 227 7.69 3.74 25.05
CA ALA A 227 6.81 3.10 26.01
C ALA A 227 6.28 4.12 27.04
N PRO A 228 5.09 3.91 27.64
CA PRO A 228 4.54 4.82 28.63
C PRO A 228 5.54 5.14 29.75
N GLY A 229 5.75 6.43 30.02
CA GLY A 229 6.73 6.90 31.00
C GLY A 229 8.17 7.02 30.49
N LYS A 230 8.42 6.76 29.21
CA LYS A 230 9.70 6.96 28.52
C LYS A 230 9.68 8.15 27.58
N SER A 231 10.85 8.75 27.38
CA SER A 231 11.04 9.84 26.44
C SER A 231 11.30 9.33 25.01
N THR A 232 11.03 10.16 24.00
CA THR A 232 11.37 9.87 22.61
C THR A 232 12.88 9.69 22.40
N GLY A 233 13.72 10.41 23.16
CA GLY A 233 15.17 10.24 23.13
C GLY A 233 15.64 8.87 23.64
N GLU A 234 15.00 8.34 24.68
CA GLU A 234 15.26 6.96 25.15
C GLU A 234 14.86 5.93 24.09
N ALA A 235 13.72 6.14 23.42
CA ALA A 235 13.27 5.27 22.33
C ALA A 235 14.24 5.28 21.14
N MET A 236 14.65 6.46 20.67
CA MET A 236 15.64 6.58 19.59
C MET A 236 17.00 5.97 19.96
N GLY A 237 17.41 6.08 21.24
CA GLY A 237 18.63 5.46 21.73
C GLY A 237 18.59 3.94 21.75
N ALA A 238 17.43 3.35 22.01
CA ALA A 238 17.23 1.90 21.94
C ALA A 238 17.15 1.41 20.49
N ASP A 239 16.39 2.10 19.64
CA ASP A 239 16.21 1.80 18.22
C ASP A 239 17.53 1.91 17.43
N GLY A 240 18.30 2.98 17.68
CA GLY A 240 19.62 3.19 17.07
C GLY A 240 20.68 2.16 17.49
N ARG A 241 20.49 1.43 18.60
CA ARG A 241 21.34 0.28 18.98
C ARG A 241 20.88 -1.03 18.36
N ALA A 242 19.60 -1.15 18.01
CA ALA A 242 19.04 -2.31 17.34
C ALA A 242 19.29 -2.30 15.82
N GLY A 243 19.49 -1.12 15.22
CA GLY A 243 19.76 -0.95 13.79
C GLY A 243 21.25 -0.83 13.39
N GLY A 244 22.18 -0.88 14.35
CA GLY A 244 23.63 -0.78 14.12
C GLY A 244 24.32 -2.11 13.80
#